data_AF-A0A524IJM2-F1
#
_entry.id   AF-A0A524IJM2-F1
#
_cell.length_a   1.000
_cell.length_b   1.000
_cell.length_c   1.000
_cell.angle_alpha   90.00
_cell.angle_beta   90.00
_cell.angle_gamma   90.00
#
_symmetry.space_group_name_H-M   'P 1'
#
loop_
_entity.id
_entity.type
_entity.pdbx_description
1 polymer ?
#
loop_
_entity_poly.entity_id
_entity_poly.type
_entity_poly.pdbx_seq_one_letter_code
_entity_poly.pdbx_strand_id
1 'polypeptide(L)'
;MAWNLLALAVSVLAIQQSYGLYLQLVKSNPPMLNLLKEMLGLLVSGLLLGGIVMLAPILKIRERNKELLAVIDERRVIICQFHDRIVRTLRQVQIAMEIGKPINFIIEQVAEMSKMLQVFLEDLQAGVLLGSKFEIALKTLVEDLSKEGGFPILVQIDLAIEDAITLDQGSELLHMLREAIQNSVQYSQAKKGKVLVKVSESLILLEVSDNGKGFEFDLVGAEGHGLGKMARRAKEIGARLKVQSQPNKGTTIVIELPRKVTSSTGTHAVSAPQSSSEKSQKVPVG
;
A
#
# COMPACT_ATOMS: atom_id res chain seq x y z
N MET A 1 34.99 -4.61 14.63
CA MET A 1 35.50 -4.03 15.90
C MET A 1 36.90 -3.42 15.76
N ALA A 2 37.89 -4.07 15.14
CA ALA A 2 39.28 -3.56 15.04
C ALA A 2 39.42 -2.16 14.41
N TRP A 3 38.65 -1.87 13.36
CA TRP A 3 38.67 -0.58 12.68
C TRP A 3 38.19 0.60 13.54
N ASN A 4 37.29 0.36 14.50
CA ASN A 4 36.79 1.41 15.40
C ASN A 4 37.83 1.78 16.47
N LEU A 5 38.61 0.81 16.95
CA LEU A 5 39.70 1.04 17.91
C LEU A 5 40.87 1.81 17.28
N LEU A 6 41.20 1.50 16.02
CA LEU A 6 42.22 2.21 15.25
C LEU A 6 41.83 3.69 15.04
N ALA A 7 40.58 3.95 14.65
CA ALA A 7 40.07 5.31 14.46
C ALA A 7 40.10 6.13 15.75
N LEU A 8 39.80 5.49 16.90
CA LEU A 8 39.81 6.14 18.21
C LEU A 8 41.25 6.46 18.66
N ALA A 9 42.19 5.55 18.44
CA ALA A 9 43.62 5.78 18.72
C ALA A 9 44.21 6.92 17.87
N VAL A 10 43.90 6.98 16.57
CA VAL A 10 44.34 8.06 15.68
C VAL A 10 43.75 9.40 16.10
N SER A 11 42.47 9.42 16.52
CA SER A 11 41.81 10.64 17.01
C SER A 11 42.45 11.17 18.30
N VAL A 12 42.80 10.30 19.24
CA VAL A 12 43.46 10.69 20.49
C VAL A 12 44.86 11.26 20.24
N LEU A 13 45.63 10.64 19.33
CA LEU A 13 46.96 11.15 18.95
C LEU A 13 46.89 12.51 18.26
N ALA A 14 45.91 12.73 17.38
CA ALA A 14 45.69 14.01 16.72
C ALA A 14 45.32 15.12 17.72
N ILE A 15 44.49 14.81 18.71
CA ILE A 15 44.14 15.74 19.79
C ILE A 15 45.37 16.10 20.64
N GLN A 16 46.18 15.09 21.01
CA GLN A 16 47.38 15.29 21.81
C GLN A 16 48.44 16.15 21.08
N GLN A 17 48.64 15.91 19.78
CA GLN A 17 49.58 16.69 18.96
C GLN A 17 49.09 18.14 18.77
N SER A 18 47.79 18.33 18.58
CA SER A 18 47.16 19.65 18.46
C SER A 18 47.27 20.46 19.76
N TYR A 19 47.15 19.81 20.92
CA TYR A 19 47.33 20.45 22.23
C TYR A 19 48.78 20.89 22.49
N GLY A 20 49.76 20.09 22.05
CA GLY A 20 51.18 20.47 22.12
C GLY A 20 51.51 21.71 21.28
N LEU A 21 50.97 21.79 20.07
CA LEU A 21 51.09 22.97 19.20
C LEU A 21 50.38 24.19 19.79
N TYR A 22 49.21 24.02 20.40
CA TYR A 22 48.49 25.08 21.10
C TYR A 22 49.33 25.69 22.23
N LEU A 23 49.96 24.88 23.08
CA LEU A 23 50.80 25.35 24.17
C LEU A 23 52.04 26.12 23.69
N GLN A 24 52.63 25.73 22.56
CA GLN A 24 53.76 26.45 21.94
C GLN A 24 53.34 27.80 21.34
N LEU A 25 52.14 27.88 20.76
CA LEU A 25 51.60 29.10 20.15
C LEU A 25 51.14 30.14 21.19
N VAL A 26 50.54 29.68 22.30
CA VAL A 26 50.02 30.49 23.42
C VAL A 26 51.08 31.41 24.03
N LYS A 27 52.35 31.01 23.99
CA LYS A 27 53.45 31.77 24.62
C LYS A 27 53.95 32.95 23.78
N SER A 28 53.55 33.06 22.51
CA SER A 28 54.26 33.93 21.54
C SER A 28 53.42 35.04 20.88
N ASN A 29 52.08 34.95 20.77
CA ASN A 29 51.27 36.03 20.14
C ASN A 29 49.76 36.02 20.56
N PRO A 30 49.28 36.99 21.35
CA PRO A 30 47.87 37.06 21.77
C PRO A 30 46.82 37.27 20.65
N PRO A 31 47.04 38.07 19.57
CA PRO A 31 46.03 38.19 18.51
C PRO A 31 45.88 36.91 17.67
N MET A 32 46.97 36.13 17.53
CA MET A 32 46.96 34.82 16.87
C MET A 32 46.12 33.79 17.64
N LEU A 33 46.05 33.93 18.98
CA LEU A 33 45.22 33.08 19.84
C LEU A 33 43.72 33.25 19.58
N ASN A 34 43.26 34.49 19.38
CA ASN A 34 41.86 34.78 19.09
C ASN A 34 41.46 34.25 17.72
N LEU A 35 42.32 34.44 16.71
CA LEU A 35 42.10 33.90 15.37
C LEU A 35 42.03 32.36 15.41
N LEU A 36 42.94 31.69 16.15
CA LEU A 36 42.93 30.24 16.29
C LEU A 36 41.65 29.74 16.97
N LYS A 37 41.16 30.43 18.01
CA LYS A 37 39.90 30.11 18.68
C LYS A 37 38.69 30.26 17.75
N GLU A 38 38.64 31.32 16.95
CA GLU A 38 37.58 31.53 15.96
C GLU A 38 37.60 30.44 14.88
N MET A 39 38.78 30.10 14.35
CA MET A 39 38.93 29.03 13.36
C MET A 39 38.52 27.67 13.94
N LEU A 40 38.90 27.37 15.18
CA LEU A 40 38.48 26.13 15.86
C LEU A 40 36.96 26.10 16.06
N GLY A 41 36.36 27.23 16.46
CA GLY A 41 34.91 27.36 16.64
C GLY A 41 34.14 27.15 15.34
N LEU A 42 34.61 27.71 14.23
CA LEU A 42 34.05 27.49 12.90
C LEU A 42 34.18 26.03 12.44
N LEU A 43 35.31 25.39 12.72
CA LEU A 43 35.54 23.99 12.37
C LEU A 43 34.61 23.07 13.18
N VAL A 44 34.52 23.27 14.49
CA VAL A 44 33.65 22.49 15.39
C VAL A 44 32.18 22.68 15.03
N SER A 45 31.73 23.91 14.77
CA SER A 45 30.35 24.17 14.35
C SER A 45 30.02 23.56 12.99
N GLY A 46 30.95 23.59 12.03
CA GLY A 46 30.81 22.91 10.74
C GLY A 46 30.71 21.40 10.87
N LEU A 47 31.51 20.78 11.75
CA LEU A 47 31.43 19.34 12.04
C LEU A 47 30.10 18.95 12.71
N LEU A 48 29.62 19.76 13.66
CA LEU A 48 28.33 19.55 14.31
C LEU A 48 27.18 19.64 13.30
N LEU A 49 27.19 20.67 12.45
CA LEU A 49 26.16 20.87 11.42
C LEU A 49 26.19 19.72 10.40
N GLY A 50 27.37 19.32 9.93
CA GLY A 50 27.54 18.18 9.03
C GLY A 50 27.06 16.86 9.65
N GLY A 51 27.32 16.66 10.94
CA GLY A 51 26.82 15.51 11.71
C GLY A 51 25.29 15.47 11.78
N ILE A 52 24.64 16.61 12.04
CA ILE A 52 23.18 16.73 12.07
C ILE A 52 22.56 16.41 10.70
N VAL A 53 23.14 16.96 9.61
CA VAL A 53 22.68 16.70 8.24
C VAL A 53 22.85 15.23 7.84
N MET A 54 23.96 14.59 8.23
CA MET A 54 24.19 13.15 8.01
C MET A 54 23.26 12.26 8.83
N LEU A 55 22.83 12.70 10.02
CA LEU A 55 21.90 11.95 10.88
C LEU A 55 20.46 11.98 10.38
N ALA A 56 20.02 13.08 9.76
CA ALA A 56 18.64 13.20 9.26
C ALA A 56 18.17 12.04 8.36
N PRO A 57 18.90 11.60 7.31
CA PRO A 57 18.49 10.45 6.50
C PRO A 57 18.54 9.13 7.29
N ILE A 58 19.48 8.96 8.23
CA ILE A 58 19.58 7.76 9.07
C ILE A 58 18.37 7.64 10.00
N LEU A 59 17.91 8.76 10.57
CA LEU A 59 16.69 8.81 11.39
C LEU A 59 15.44 8.50 10.55
N LYS A 60 15.36 9.05 9.33
CA LYS A 60 14.25 8.78 8.40
C LYS A 60 14.20 7.32 7.95
N ILE A 61 15.35 6.68 7.72
CA ILE A 61 15.45 5.25 7.44
C ILE A 61 14.97 4.43 8.65
N ARG A 62 15.32 4.83 9.87
CA ARG A 62 14.84 4.17 11.09
C ARG A 62 13.33 4.27 11.27
N GLU A 63 12.71 5.41 10.96
CA GLU A 63 11.24 5.55 10.98
C GLU A 63 10.58 4.62 9.97
N ARG A 64 11.03 4.60 8.70
CA ARG A 64 10.49 3.69 7.68
C ARG A 64 10.67 2.21 8.07
N ASN A 65 11.80 1.87 8.70
CA ASN A 65 12.02 0.51 9.19
C ASN A 65 11.05 0.14 10.32
N LYS A 66 10.64 1.09 11.18
CA LYS A 66 9.61 0.85 12.20
C LYS A 66 8.23 0.65 11.57
N GLU A 67 7.88 1.42 10.55
CA GLU A 67 6.63 1.24 9.80
C GLU A 67 6.60 -0.12 9.09
N LEU A 68 7.70 -0.52 8.45
CA LEU A 68 7.85 -1.84 7.84
C LEU A 68 7.75 -2.96 8.89
N LEU A 69 8.34 -2.79 10.07
CA LEU A 69 8.22 -3.74 11.18
C LEU A 69 6.78 -3.83 11.71
N ALA A 70 6.05 -2.72 11.79
CA ALA A 70 4.65 -2.72 12.19
C ALA A 70 3.76 -3.48 11.17
N VAL A 71 3.98 -3.27 9.87
CA VAL A 71 3.29 -4.04 8.81
C VAL A 71 3.67 -5.52 8.87
N ILE A 72 4.93 -5.86 9.18
CA ILE A 72 5.37 -7.26 9.37
C ILE A 72 4.71 -7.88 10.62
N ASP A 73 4.58 -7.12 11.71
CA ASP A 73 3.93 -7.60 12.94
C ASP A 73 2.43 -7.79 12.74
N GLU A 74 1.73 -6.88 12.05
CA GLU A 74 0.33 -7.08 11.64
C GLU A 74 0.19 -8.34 10.78
N ARG A 75 1.11 -8.56 9.84
CA ARG A 75 1.12 -9.77 9.02
C ARG A 75 1.44 -11.02 9.82
N ARG A 76 2.31 -10.93 10.83
CA ARG A 76 2.60 -12.04 11.74
C ARG A 76 1.34 -12.46 12.48
N VAL A 77 0.53 -11.51 12.92
CA VAL A 77 -0.79 -11.79 13.54
C VAL A 77 -1.70 -12.51 12.56
N ILE A 78 -1.78 -12.06 11.30
CA ILE A 78 -2.59 -12.72 10.25
C ILE A 78 -2.10 -14.16 9.98
N ILE A 79 -0.79 -14.37 9.88
CA ILE A 79 -0.17 -15.69 9.70
C ILE A 79 -0.50 -16.61 10.89
N CYS A 80 -0.36 -16.11 12.12
CA CYS A 80 -0.70 -16.87 13.33
C CYS A 80 -2.19 -17.21 13.39
N GLN A 81 -3.07 -16.26 13.10
CA GLN A 81 -4.52 -16.48 13.07
C GLN A 81 -4.92 -17.53 12.01
N PHE A 82 -4.29 -17.49 10.84
CA PHE A 82 -4.51 -18.48 9.79
C PHE A 82 -4.05 -19.88 10.20
N HIS A 83 -2.83 -19.99 10.73
CA HIS A 83 -2.28 -21.25 11.23
C HIS A 83 -3.21 -21.86 12.30
N ASP A 84 -3.66 -21.07 13.27
CA ASP A 84 -4.57 -21.53 14.33
C ASP A 84 -5.91 -22.03 13.77
N ARG A 85 -6.42 -21.38 12.72
CA ARG A 85 -7.67 -21.76 12.06
C ARG A 85 -7.52 -23.07 11.29
N ILE A 86 -6.44 -23.26 10.52
CA ILE A 86 -6.15 -24.54 9.84
C ILE A 86 -6.08 -25.67 10.86
N VAL A 87 -5.31 -25.49 11.94
CA VAL A 87 -5.15 -26.52 12.98
C VAL A 87 -6.50 -26.89 13.59
N ARG A 88 -7.38 -25.91 13.80
CA ARG A 88 -8.74 -26.16 14.31
C ARG A 88 -9.57 -26.98 13.31
N THR A 89 -9.58 -26.63 12.03
CA THR A 89 -10.35 -27.35 11.01
C THR A 89 -9.82 -28.76 10.78
N LEU A 90 -8.49 -28.95 10.77
CA LEU A 90 -7.88 -30.29 10.73
C LEU A 90 -8.31 -31.15 11.92
N ARG A 91 -8.34 -30.56 13.12
CA ARG A 91 -8.81 -31.26 14.32
C ARG A 91 -10.29 -31.63 14.23
N GLN A 92 -11.12 -30.77 13.65
CA GLN A 92 -12.54 -31.07 13.41
C GLN A 92 -12.71 -32.23 12.42
N VAL A 93 -11.93 -32.24 11.33
CA VAL A 93 -11.92 -33.36 10.37
C VAL A 93 -11.50 -34.65 11.05
N GLN A 94 -10.44 -34.63 11.86
CA GLN A 94 -9.97 -35.80 12.59
C GLN A 94 -11.04 -36.34 13.56
N ILE A 95 -11.66 -35.47 14.36
CA ILE A 95 -12.75 -35.86 15.27
C ILE A 95 -13.94 -36.43 14.47
N ALA A 96 -14.30 -35.80 13.34
CA ALA A 96 -15.38 -36.26 12.48
C ALA A 96 -15.13 -37.66 11.92
N MET A 97 -13.87 -37.98 11.57
CA MET A 97 -13.47 -39.32 11.16
C MET A 97 -13.54 -40.33 12.32
N GLU A 98 -13.06 -39.95 13.51
CA GLU A 98 -13.06 -40.83 14.71
C GLU A 98 -14.48 -41.20 15.17
N ILE A 99 -15.42 -40.26 15.11
CA ILE A 99 -16.83 -40.50 15.49
C ILE A 99 -17.69 -41.04 14.33
N GLY A 100 -17.09 -41.36 13.18
CA GLY A 100 -17.78 -41.97 12.04
C GLY A 100 -18.80 -41.06 11.36
N LYS A 101 -18.54 -39.75 11.26
CA LYS A 101 -19.41 -38.83 10.51
C LYS A 101 -19.51 -39.24 9.04
N PRO A 102 -20.64 -38.97 8.37
CA PRO A 102 -20.78 -39.21 6.94
C PRO A 102 -19.67 -38.53 6.13
N ILE A 103 -19.21 -39.18 5.06
CA ILE A 103 -18.13 -38.68 4.19
C ILE A 103 -18.43 -37.26 3.66
N ASN A 104 -19.71 -36.93 3.41
CA ASN A 104 -20.13 -35.61 2.94
C ASN A 104 -19.78 -34.50 3.93
N PHE A 105 -19.91 -34.76 5.25
CA PHE A 105 -19.52 -33.81 6.28
C PHE A 105 -18.00 -33.56 6.27
N ILE A 106 -17.21 -34.62 6.05
CA ILE A 106 -15.75 -34.50 5.95
C ILE A 106 -15.36 -33.70 4.69
N ILE A 107 -16.01 -33.98 3.56
CA ILE A 107 -15.81 -33.26 2.29
C ILE A 107 -16.14 -31.77 2.46
N GLU A 108 -17.23 -31.42 3.16
CA GLU A 108 -17.59 -30.04 3.46
C GLU A 108 -16.51 -29.31 4.28
N GLN A 109 -15.99 -29.93 5.35
CA GLN A 109 -14.93 -29.32 6.16
C GLN A 109 -13.62 -29.15 5.38
N VAL A 110 -13.26 -30.11 4.53
CA VAL A 110 -12.08 -30.00 3.65
C VAL A 110 -12.28 -28.91 2.59
N ALA A 111 -13.48 -28.78 2.03
CA ALA A 111 -13.81 -27.72 1.09
C ALA A 111 -13.74 -26.33 1.76
N GLU A 112 -14.19 -26.20 3.01
CA GLU A 112 -14.07 -24.97 3.79
C GLU A 112 -12.60 -24.60 4.05
N MET A 113 -11.76 -25.58 4.42
CA MET A 113 -10.33 -25.38 4.60
C MET A 113 -9.64 -24.96 3.29
N SER A 114 -10.00 -25.59 2.17
CA SER A 114 -9.47 -25.26 0.84
C SER A 114 -9.82 -23.82 0.43
N LYS A 115 -11.07 -23.40 0.67
CA LYS A 115 -11.52 -22.03 0.42
C LYS A 115 -10.77 -21.02 1.30
N MET A 116 -10.51 -21.34 2.56
CA MET A 116 -9.76 -20.49 3.47
C MET A 116 -8.29 -20.34 3.04
N LEU A 117 -7.66 -21.44 2.60
CA LEU A 117 -6.30 -21.45 2.04
C LEU A 117 -6.20 -20.56 0.79
N GLN A 118 -7.18 -20.64 -0.12
CA GLN A 118 -7.22 -19.81 -1.31
C GLN A 118 -7.25 -18.31 -0.96
N VAL A 119 -8.16 -17.89 -0.07
CA VAL A 119 -8.27 -16.49 0.36
C VAL A 119 -6.96 -16.00 1.00
N PHE A 120 -6.36 -16.79 1.89
CA PHE A 120 -5.10 -16.41 2.54
C PHE A 120 -3.91 -16.30 1.59
N LEU A 121 -3.83 -17.19 0.59
CA LEU A 121 -2.80 -17.12 -0.46
C LEU A 121 -3.00 -15.90 -1.35
N GLU A 122 -4.24 -15.55 -1.68
CA GLU A 122 -4.56 -14.32 -2.39
C GLU A 122 -4.09 -13.09 -1.59
N ASP A 123 -4.40 -13.04 -0.29
CA ASP A 123 -4.06 -11.92 0.60
C ASP A 123 -2.54 -11.79 0.80
N LEU A 124 -1.84 -12.93 0.95
CA LEU A 124 -0.38 -12.96 1.00
C LEU A 124 0.25 -12.47 -0.31
N GLN A 125 -0.26 -12.90 -1.46
CA GLN A 125 0.29 -12.49 -2.75
C GLN A 125 0.09 -10.99 -2.98
N ALA A 126 -1.12 -10.47 -2.77
CA ALA A 126 -1.41 -9.04 -2.88
C ALA A 126 -0.52 -8.24 -1.92
N GLY A 127 -0.40 -8.69 -0.68
CA GLY A 127 0.45 -8.06 0.31
C GLY A 127 1.95 -8.11 -0.03
N VAL A 128 2.49 -9.25 -0.49
CA VAL A 128 3.91 -9.40 -0.83
C VAL A 128 4.28 -8.51 -2.03
N LEU A 129 3.37 -8.39 -3.01
CA LEU A 129 3.56 -7.55 -4.18
C LEU A 129 3.67 -6.05 -3.82
N LEU A 130 2.93 -5.58 -2.83
CA LEU A 130 2.91 -4.15 -2.41
C LEU A 130 4.13 -3.68 -1.60
N GLY A 131 5.01 -4.57 -1.14
CA GLY A 131 6.22 -4.18 -0.40
C GLY A 131 7.23 -3.33 -1.21
N SER A 132 6.98 -3.15 -2.51
CA SER A 132 7.91 -2.52 -3.46
C SER A 132 7.34 -1.30 -4.18
N LYS A 133 6.11 -1.36 -4.72
CA LYS A 133 5.29 -0.30 -5.36
C LYS A 133 4.05 -0.93 -6.03
N PHE A 134 2.94 -0.20 -6.16
CA PHE A 134 1.72 -0.69 -6.85
C PHE A 134 1.98 -1.01 -8.33
N GLU A 135 2.78 -0.19 -9.02
CA GLU A 135 3.14 -0.39 -10.42
C GLU A 135 3.82 -1.75 -10.65
N ILE A 136 4.80 -2.07 -9.80
CA ILE A 136 5.56 -3.32 -9.88
C ILE A 136 4.61 -4.49 -9.61
N ALA A 137 3.81 -4.38 -8.55
CA ALA A 137 2.82 -5.37 -8.18
C ALA A 137 1.86 -5.73 -9.33
N LEU A 138 1.30 -4.71 -9.99
CA LEU A 138 0.35 -4.90 -11.08
C LEU A 138 1.02 -5.48 -12.34
N LYS A 139 2.23 -5.02 -12.67
CA LYS A 139 2.98 -5.56 -13.82
C LYS A 139 3.30 -7.04 -13.62
N THR A 140 3.81 -7.42 -12.45
CA THR A 140 4.08 -8.82 -12.11
C THR A 140 2.80 -9.66 -12.18
N LEU A 141 1.70 -9.18 -11.61
CA LEU A 141 0.41 -9.86 -11.67
C LEU A 141 -0.06 -10.12 -13.11
N VAL A 142 0.04 -9.11 -13.98
CA VAL A 142 -0.35 -9.23 -15.39
C VAL A 142 0.57 -10.20 -16.14
N GLU A 143 1.88 -10.13 -15.91
CA GLU A 143 2.84 -11.03 -16.54
C GLU A 143 2.60 -12.50 -16.17
N ASP A 144 2.35 -12.78 -14.89
CA ASP A 144 2.11 -14.14 -14.40
C ASP A 144 0.83 -14.73 -15.00
N LEU A 145 -0.28 -13.96 -14.96
CA LEU A 145 -1.57 -14.42 -15.48
C LEU A 145 -1.62 -14.46 -17.02
N SER A 146 -0.94 -13.55 -17.71
CA SER A 146 -0.86 -13.55 -19.17
C SER A 146 -0.11 -14.78 -19.71
N LYS A 147 0.96 -15.21 -19.01
CA LYS A 147 1.68 -16.45 -19.34
C LYS A 147 0.81 -17.69 -19.18
N GLU A 148 0.02 -17.74 -18.11
CA GLU A 148 -0.92 -18.85 -17.85
C GLU A 148 -2.04 -18.90 -18.91
N GLY A 149 -2.55 -17.73 -19.32
CA GLY A 149 -3.70 -17.60 -20.22
C GLY A 149 -3.43 -17.61 -21.71
N GLY A 150 -2.18 -17.41 -22.12
CA GLY A 150 -1.76 -17.51 -23.51
C GLY A 150 -2.17 -16.35 -24.44
N PHE A 151 -2.56 -15.18 -23.90
CA PHE A 151 -2.76 -13.97 -24.71
C PHE A 151 -2.13 -12.72 -24.09
N PRO A 152 -1.67 -11.76 -24.91
CA PRO A 152 -1.01 -10.55 -24.42
C PRO A 152 -2.00 -9.57 -23.78
N ILE A 153 -1.59 -8.99 -22.65
CA ILE A 153 -2.32 -7.94 -21.95
C ILE A 153 -1.47 -6.67 -21.92
N LEU A 154 -1.99 -5.59 -22.52
CA LEU A 154 -1.30 -4.31 -22.54
C LEU A 154 -1.56 -3.54 -21.25
N VAL A 155 -0.51 -3.07 -20.58
CA VAL A 155 -0.60 -2.37 -19.30
C VAL A 155 -0.26 -0.89 -19.48
N GLN A 156 -1.16 0.00 -19.04
CA GLN A 156 -0.95 1.45 -18.98
C GLN A 156 -1.23 1.93 -17.56
N ILE A 157 -0.21 2.46 -16.89
CA ILE A 157 -0.32 2.90 -15.49
C ILE A 157 0.10 4.35 -15.39
N ASP A 158 -0.78 5.17 -14.81
CA ASP A 158 -0.43 6.49 -14.30
C ASP A 158 0.30 6.35 -12.96
N LEU A 159 1.57 6.75 -12.92
CA LEU A 159 2.43 6.61 -11.75
C LEU A 159 2.00 7.48 -10.56
N ALA A 160 1.12 8.48 -10.77
CA ALA A 160 0.50 9.23 -9.69
C ALA A 160 -0.34 8.34 -8.75
N ILE A 161 -0.60 7.08 -9.13
CA ILE A 161 -1.30 6.09 -8.30
C ILE A 161 -0.58 5.83 -6.98
N GLU A 162 0.76 5.83 -6.97
CA GLU A 162 1.56 5.48 -5.79
C GLU A 162 1.31 6.43 -4.61
N ASP A 163 1.07 7.72 -4.91
CA ASP A 163 0.78 8.74 -3.91
C ASP A 163 -0.74 8.93 -3.70
N ALA A 164 -1.58 8.30 -4.54
CA ALA A 164 -3.02 8.50 -4.54
C ALA A 164 -3.81 7.47 -3.74
N ILE A 165 -3.19 6.35 -3.33
CA ILE A 165 -3.82 5.25 -2.61
C ILE A 165 -3.11 4.95 -1.29
N THR A 166 -3.87 4.46 -0.31
CA THR A 166 -3.30 3.84 0.90
C THR A 166 -2.86 2.39 0.62
N LEU A 167 -2.09 1.80 1.53
CA LEU A 167 -1.68 0.39 1.43
C LEU A 167 -2.90 -0.55 1.35
N ASP A 168 -3.90 -0.32 2.19
CA ASP A 168 -5.14 -1.11 2.21
C ASP A 168 -5.90 -0.99 0.89
N GLN A 169 -6.04 0.24 0.37
CA GLN A 169 -6.66 0.47 -0.94
C GLN A 169 -5.88 -0.24 -2.04
N GLY A 170 -4.54 -0.15 -2.04
CA GLY A 170 -3.69 -0.86 -3.00
C GLY A 170 -3.88 -2.37 -2.95
N SER A 171 -4.03 -2.94 -1.77
CA SER A 171 -4.27 -4.38 -1.60
C SER A 171 -5.60 -4.79 -2.23
N GLU A 172 -6.68 -4.12 -1.85
CA GLU A 172 -8.02 -4.42 -2.37
C GLU A 172 -8.13 -4.19 -3.89
N LEU A 173 -7.47 -3.15 -4.40
CA LEU A 173 -7.38 -2.91 -5.85
C LEU A 173 -6.64 -4.05 -6.57
N LEU A 174 -5.52 -4.53 -6.05
CA LEU A 174 -4.79 -5.66 -6.64
C LEU A 174 -5.60 -6.96 -6.62
N HIS A 175 -6.37 -7.22 -5.57
CA HIS A 175 -7.29 -8.36 -5.52
C HIS A 175 -8.34 -8.29 -6.63
N MET A 176 -8.97 -7.14 -6.79
CA MET A 176 -9.98 -6.97 -7.84
C MET A 176 -9.37 -7.05 -9.24
N LEU A 177 -8.17 -6.49 -9.45
CA LEU A 177 -7.46 -6.61 -10.72
C LEU A 177 -7.09 -8.06 -11.01
N ARG A 178 -6.59 -8.82 -10.02
CA ARG A 178 -6.28 -10.25 -10.17
C ARG A 178 -7.51 -11.00 -10.64
N GLU A 179 -8.63 -10.85 -9.95
CA GLU A 179 -9.88 -11.51 -10.28
C GLU A 179 -10.37 -11.10 -11.68
N ALA A 180 -10.31 -9.82 -12.04
CA ALA A 180 -10.71 -9.34 -13.36
C ALA A 180 -9.81 -9.90 -14.49
N ILE A 181 -8.49 -9.91 -14.29
CA ILE A 181 -7.51 -10.46 -15.25
C ILE A 181 -7.70 -11.97 -15.37
N GLN A 182 -7.89 -12.67 -14.25
CA GLN A 182 -8.06 -14.12 -14.22
C GLN A 182 -9.37 -14.54 -14.89
N ASN A 183 -10.44 -13.78 -14.70
CA ASN A 183 -11.69 -13.97 -15.45
C ASN A 183 -11.49 -13.80 -16.96
N SER A 184 -10.72 -12.78 -17.36
CA SER A 184 -10.36 -12.58 -18.77
C SER A 184 -9.56 -13.77 -19.30
N VAL A 185 -8.54 -14.22 -18.57
CA VAL A 185 -7.67 -15.33 -18.94
C VAL A 185 -8.42 -16.66 -19.05
N GLN A 186 -9.19 -17.03 -18.04
CA GLN A 186 -9.80 -18.37 -17.97
C GLN A 186 -11.09 -18.49 -18.79
N TYR A 187 -11.88 -17.42 -18.88
CA TYR A 187 -13.25 -17.52 -19.40
C TYR A 187 -13.50 -16.79 -20.71
N SER A 188 -12.68 -15.80 -21.11
CA SER A 188 -13.04 -14.94 -22.25
C SER A 188 -12.73 -15.54 -23.62
N GLN A 189 -11.79 -16.47 -23.75
CA GLN A 189 -11.20 -16.86 -25.06
C GLN A 189 -10.70 -15.64 -25.87
N ALA A 190 -10.31 -14.56 -25.20
CA ALA A 190 -9.79 -13.35 -25.83
C ALA A 190 -8.45 -13.62 -26.52
N LYS A 191 -8.12 -12.73 -27.47
CA LYS A 191 -6.81 -12.71 -28.14
C LYS A 191 -5.94 -11.56 -27.67
N LYS A 192 -6.52 -10.58 -26.99
CA LYS A 192 -5.85 -9.42 -26.43
C LYS A 192 -6.65 -8.87 -25.25
N GLY A 193 -5.93 -8.38 -24.26
CA GLY A 193 -6.50 -7.62 -23.15
C GLY A 193 -5.79 -6.30 -22.93
N LYS A 194 -6.38 -5.46 -22.09
CA LYS A 194 -5.79 -4.20 -21.64
C LYS A 194 -6.12 -3.97 -20.17
N VAL A 195 -5.11 -3.54 -19.42
CA VAL A 195 -5.24 -2.98 -18.08
C VAL A 195 -4.84 -1.51 -18.14
N LEU A 196 -5.72 -0.64 -17.64
CA LEU A 196 -5.52 0.80 -17.60
C LEU A 196 -5.73 1.31 -16.18
N VAL A 197 -4.77 2.07 -15.67
CA VAL A 197 -4.86 2.81 -14.40
C VAL A 197 -4.66 4.28 -14.71
N LYS A 198 -5.65 5.11 -14.34
CA LYS A 198 -5.61 6.56 -14.51
C LYS A 198 -5.91 7.24 -13.19
N VAL A 199 -5.17 8.30 -12.90
CA VAL A 199 -5.41 9.14 -11.73
C VAL A 199 -5.85 10.52 -12.21
N SER A 200 -6.93 11.02 -11.63
CA SER A 200 -7.38 12.40 -11.80
C SER A 200 -7.50 13.06 -10.43
N GLU A 201 -7.82 14.35 -10.37
CA GLU A 201 -7.98 15.06 -9.10
C GLU A 201 -9.11 14.48 -8.23
N SER A 202 -10.20 14.00 -8.84
CA SER A 202 -11.42 13.60 -8.13
C SER A 202 -11.61 12.08 -8.05
N LEU A 203 -10.96 11.30 -8.91
CA LEU A 203 -11.12 9.85 -8.95
C LEU A 203 -9.88 9.12 -9.46
N ILE A 204 -9.75 7.87 -9.02
CA ILE A 204 -8.83 6.87 -9.55
C ILE A 204 -9.68 5.87 -10.35
N LEU A 205 -9.29 5.63 -11.60
CA LEU A 205 -9.97 4.72 -12.51
C LEU A 205 -9.06 3.55 -12.82
N LEU A 206 -9.55 2.33 -12.57
CA LEU A 206 -8.90 1.11 -13.02
C LEU A 206 -9.84 0.38 -13.97
N GLU A 207 -9.32 -0.04 -15.12
CA GLU A 207 -10.10 -0.69 -16.16
C GLU A 207 -9.35 -1.95 -16.63
N VAL A 208 -10.05 -3.07 -16.66
CA VAL A 208 -9.60 -4.33 -17.27
C VAL A 208 -10.56 -4.65 -18.40
N SER A 209 -10.04 -4.76 -19.62
CA SER A 209 -10.83 -5.06 -20.81
C SER A 209 -10.24 -6.20 -21.62
N ASP A 210 -11.09 -7.02 -22.20
CA ASP A 210 -10.73 -8.10 -23.12
C ASP A 210 -11.61 -8.05 -24.38
N ASN A 211 -11.14 -8.68 -25.46
CA ASN A 211 -11.88 -8.79 -26.72
C ASN A 211 -12.48 -10.19 -26.95
N GLY A 212 -12.78 -10.90 -25.88
CA GLY A 212 -13.25 -12.28 -25.92
C GLY A 212 -14.74 -12.42 -26.25
N LYS A 213 -15.30 -13.58 -25.90
CA LYS A 213 -16.70 -13.93 -26.18
C LYS A 213 -17.72 -13.11 -25.39
N GLY A 214 -17.32 -12.41 -24.33
CA GLY A 214 -18.24 -11.71 -23.43
C GLY A 214 -19.32 -12.62 -22.82
N PHE A 215 -20.28 -12.04 -22.11
CA PHE A 215 -21.42 -12.73 -21.51
C PHE A 215 -22.59 -11.76 -21.30
N GLU A 216 -23.80 -12.31 -21.19
CA GLU A 216 -24.94 -11.56 -20.65
C GLU A 216 -24.90 -11.66 -19.13
N PHE A 217 -24.92 -10.51 -18.45
CA PHE A 217 -24.84 -10.45 -17.01
C PHE A 217 -26.15 -9.99 -16.42
N ASP A 218 -26.73 -10.80 -15.53
CA ASP A 218 -27.85 -10.41 -14.68
C ASP A 218 -27.41 -10.40 -13.21
N LEU A 219 -27.64 -9.27 -12.53
CA LEU A 219 -27.12 -8.98 -11.19
C LEU A 219 -27.81 -9.81 -10.09
N VAL A 220 -28.94 -10.44 -10.38
CA VAL A 220 -29.87 -11.00 -9.37
C VAL A 220 -29.35 -12.28 -8.69
N GLY A 221 -28.26 -12.91 -9.17
CA GLY A 221 -27.73 -14.18 -8.64
C GLY A 221 -26.25 -14.20 -8.21
N ALA A 222 -25.60 -13.05 -8.08
CA ALA A 222 -24.12 -12.98 -8.02
C ALA A 222 -23.46 -13.26 -6.66
N GLU A 223 -24.23 -13.58 -5.61
CA GLU A 223 -23.69 -13.90 -4.27
C GLU A 223 -22.97 -15.26 -4.26
N GLY A 224 -21.67 -15.25 -4.59
CA GLY A 224 -20.80 -16.43 -4.57
C GLY A 224 -19.75 -16.48 -5.68
N HIS A 225 -19.90 -15.66 -6.71
CA HIS A 225 -19.00 -15.61 -7.86
C HIS A 225 -17.93 -14.51 -7.75
N GLY A 226 -16.91 -14.58 -8.61
CA GLY A 226 -15.79 -13.62 -8.69
C GLY A 226 -16.21 -12.15 -8.72
N LEU A 227 -17.23 -11.82 -9.52
CA LEU A 227 -17.80 -10.47 -9.62
C LEU A 227 -18.43 -9.99 -8.30
N GLY A 228 -19.09 -10.89 -7.56
CA GLY A 228 -19.68 -10.56 -6.25
C GLY A 228 -18.62 -10.27 -5.19
N LYS A 229 -17.51 -11.03 -5.20
CA LYS A 229 -16.35 -10.74 -4.34
C LYS A 229 -15.75 -9.37 -4.67
N MET A 230 -15.57 -9.04 -5.95
CA MET A 230 -15.07 -7.72 -6.37
C MET A 230 -16.00 -6.59 -5.94
N ALA A 231 -17.32 -6.76 -6.09
CA ALA A 231 -18.29 -5.74 -5.68
C ALA A 231 -18.23 -5.45 -4.17
N ARG A 232 -18.03 -6.49 -3.35
CA ARG A 232 -17.87 -6.37 -1.90
C ARG A 232 -16.58 -5.61 -1.54
N ARG A 233 -15.44 -6.01 -2.10
CA ARG A 233 -14.14 -5.35 -1.88
C ARG A 233 -14.16 -3.89 -2.34
N ALA A 234 -14.78 -3.60 -3.49
CA ALA A 234 -14.98 -2.23 -3.96
C ALA A 234 -15.74 -1.39 -2.93
N LYS A 235 -16.83 -1.92 -2.37
CA LYS A 235 -17.62 -1.24 -1.35
C LYS A 235 -16.82 -0.99 -0.06
N GLU A 236 -15.97 -1.93 0.36
CA GLU A 236 -15.13 -1.83 1.56
C GLU A 236 -14.16 -0.64 1.51
N ILE A 237 -13.61 -0.33 0.32
CA ILE A 237 -12.73 0.83 0.12
C ILE A 237 -13.45 2.10 -0.37
N GLY A 238 -14.78 2.07 -0.46
CA GLY A 238 -15.58 3.19 -0.98
C GLY A 238 -15.50 3.39 -2.50
N ALA A 239 -15.04 2.37 -3.24
CA ALA A 239 -15.04 2.34 -4.69
C ALA A 239 -16.37 1.83 -5.27
N ARG A 240 -16.57 2.08 -6.57
CA ARG A 240 -17.69 1.54 -7.35
C ARG A 240 -17.15 0.58 -8.40
N LEU A 241 -17.79 -0.57 -8.53
CA LEU A 241 -17.54 -1.53 -9.61
C LEU A 241 -18.60 -1.39 -10.69
N LYS A 242 -18.18 -1.35 -11.95
CA LYS A 242 -19.05 -1.43 -13.14
C LYS A 242 -18.56 -2.55 -14.04
N VAL A 243 -19.47 -3.35 -14.55
CA VAL A 243 -19.18 -4.42 -15.49
C VAL A 243 -19.98 -4.16 -16.76
N GLN A 244 -19.30 -4.15 -17.89
CA GLN A 244 -19.89 -4.04 -19.21
C GLN A 244 -19.45 -5.26 -20.01
N SER A 245 -20.38 -6.14 -20.36
CA SER A 245 -20.11 -7.30 -21.19
C SER A 245 -21.24 -7.48 -22.18
N GLN A 246 -20.90 -7.88 -23.40
CA GLN A 246 -21.87 -8.28 -24.41
C GLN A 246 -21.34 -9.51 -25.16
N PRO A 247 -22.20 -10.47 -25.53
CA PRO A 247 -21.80 -11.59 -26.36
C PRO A 247 -21.03 -11.14 -27.62
N ASN A 248 -19.89 -11.77 -27.86
CA ASN A 248 -18.94 -11.53 -28.95
C ASN A 248 -18.31 -10.12 -29.01
N LYS A 249 -18.45 -9.30 -27.96
CA LYS A 249 -17.79 -7.98 -27.88
C LYS A 249 -16.75 -7.87 -26.77
N GLY A 250 -16.56 -8.95 -26.00
CA GLY A 250 -15.65 -8.99 -24.87
C GLY A 250 -16.27 -8.45 -23.58
N THR A 251 -15.42 -8.26 -22.57
CA THR A 251 -15.80 -7.75 -21.26
C THR A 251 -14.93 -6.56 -20.89
N THR A 252 -15.52 -5.59 -20.20
CA THR A 252 -14.82 -4.46 -19.57
C THR A 252 -15.29 -4.33 -18.13
N ILE A 253 -14.35 -4.37 -17.21
CA ILE A 253 -14.56 -4.19 -15.77
C ILE A 253 -13.90 -2.88 -15.37
N VAL A 254 -14.65 -2.00 -14.72
CA VAL A 254 -14.22 -0.67 -14.31
C VAL A 254 -14.38 -0.51 -12.80
N ILE A 255 -13.32 -0.08 -12.13
CA ILE A 255 -13.28 0.24 -10.71
C ILE A 255 -13.03 1.75 -10.58
N GLU A 256 -13.94 2.45 -9.91
CA GLU A 256 -13.86 3.89 -9.66
C GLU A 256 -13.68 4.14 -8.17
N LEU A 257 -12.51 4.62 -7.74
CA LEU A 257 -12.24 4.99 -6.36
C LEU A 257 -12.21 6.53 -6.23
N PRO A 258 -13.17 7.16 -5.53
CA PRO A 258 -13.16 8.61 -5.32
C PRO A 258 -11.95 9.08 -4.51
N ARG A 259 -11.32 10.19 -4.93
CA ARG A 259 -10.27 10.86 -4.17
C ARG A 259 -10.88 11.95 -3.30
N LYS A 260 -10.67 11.87 -1.99
CA LYS A 260 -10.92 13.02 -1.11
C LYS A 260 -9.73 13.96 -1.27
N VAL A 261 -9.90 15.02 -2.04
CA VAL A 261 -8.94 16.13 -2.05
C VAL A 261 -8.97 16.74 -0.66
N THR A 262 -7.95 16.52 0.15
CA THR A 262 -7.75 17.28 1.38
C THR A 262 -7.34 18.69 0.97
N SER A 263 -8.31 19.56 0.79
CA SER A 263 -8.06 21.00 0.66
C SER A 263 -7.37 21.47 1.95
N SER A 264 -6.07 21.73 1.88
CA SER A 264 -5.35 22.55 2.84
C SER A 264 -5.86 23.99 2.70
N THR A 265 -7.03 24.26 3.26
CA THR A 265 -7.62 25.59 3.25
C THR A 265 -6.82 26.46 4.22
N GLY A 266 -6.01 27.34 3.65
CA GLY A 266 -5.35 28.43 4.37
C GLY A 266 -6.39 29.30 5.08
N THR A 267 -6.11 29.56 6.35
CA THR A 267 -6.86 30.46 7.23
C THR A 267 -6.69 31.90 6.75
N HIS A 268 -7.65 32.43 6.00
CA HIS A 268 -7.97 33.86 5.84
C HIS A 268 -9.34 33.94 5.13
N ALA A 269 -10.33 34.72 5.51
CA ALA A 269 -10.59 35.63 6.61
C ALA A 269 -12.07 36.08 6.47
N VAL A 270 -12.56 36.79 7.50
CA VAL A 270 -13.68 37.75 7.47
C VAL A 270 -15.09 37.24 7.76
N SER A 271 -15.49 37.57 8.98
CA SER A 271 -16.80 37.60 9.58
C SER A 271 -17.72 38.72 9.06
N ALA A 272 -19.01 38.36 8.93
CA ALA A 272 -20.25 39.16 9.08
C ALA A 272 -20.75 40.02 7.88
N PRO A 273 -22.07 40.30 7.76
CA PRO A 273 -23.14 40.12 8.76
C PRO A 273 -24.44 39.39 8.29
N GLN A 274 -25.26 39.07 9.30
CA GLN A 274 -26.52 38.35 9.26
C GLN A 274 -27.72 39.15 8.72
N SER A 275 -28.53 38.45 7.93
CA SER A 275 -30.00 38.43 7.78
C SER A 275 -30.87 39.62 8.20
N SER A 276 -31.59 40.18 7.23
CA SER A 276 -32.91 40.78 7.36
C SER A 276 -34.03 39.76 7.05
N SER A 277 -35.02 39.70 7.95
CA SER A 277 -36.48 39.52 7.69
C SER A 277 -36.97 38.36 6.80
N GLU A 278 -37.73 37.42 7.38
CA GLU A 278 -39.17 37.21 7.07
C GLU A 278 -39.78 36.05 7.88
N LYS A 279 -40.75 36.38 8.74
CA LYS A 279 -41.79 35.44 9.20
C LYS A 279 -43.11 36.19 9.12
N SER A 280 -43.95 35.81 8.17
CA SER A 280 -45.35 36.24 8.09
C SER A 280 -46.23 34.99 8.11
N GLN A 281 -46.96 34.83 9.21
CA GLN A 281 -47.87 33.73 9.48
C GLN A 281 -49.29 34.31 9.41
N LYS A 282 -50.09 33.83 8.45
CA LYS A 282 -51.50 34.19 8.26
C LYS A 282 -52.39 33.03 8.71
N VAL A 283 -53.32 33.31 9.62
CA VAL A 283 -54.58 32.57 9.80
C VAL A 283 -55.65 33.64 10.08
N PRO A 284 -56.76 33.72 9.33
CA PRO A 284 -57.89 34.56 9.68
C PRO A 284 -58.98 33.75 10.39
N VAL A 285 -59.63 34.39 11.36
CA VAL A 285 -60.94 34.01 11.91
C VAL A 285 -61.85 35.23 11.71
N GLY A 286 -63.00 35.01 11.08
CA GLY A 286 -64.02 36.02 10.81
C GLY A 286 -64.58 35.90 9.40
#